data_AF-A0A662KSM9-F1
#
_entry.id   AF-A0A662KSM9-F1
#
_cell.length_a   1.000
_cell.length_b   1.000
_cell.length_c   1.000
_cell.angle_alpha   90.00
_cell.angle_beta   90.00
_cell.angle_gamma   90.00
#
_symmetry.space_group_name_H-M   'P 1'
#
loop_
_entity.id
_entity.type
_entity.pdbx_description
1 polymer ?
#
loop_
_entity_poly.entity_id
_entity_poly.type
_entity_poly.pdbx_seq_one_letter_code
_entity_poly.pdbx_strand_id
1 'polypeptide(L)'
;MGVKEIIRRYDKSQVKFTKHAEIRLTQRGFSKEFVINVLFDLDKLVFEEFQEERKVYKLVYNLSRKYNLVIVVTFEKDFIKVVTLYCTSKKIQKIIDKSGGFHIIRKILITKTT
;
A
#
# COMPACT_ATOMS: atom_id res chain seq x y z
N MET A 1 -3.80 -5.23 -16.87
CA MET A 1 -2.44 -5.19 -16.30
C MET A 1 -2.56 -5.07 -14.80
N GLY A 2 -2.00 -6.02 -14.05
CA GLY A 2 -1.99 -5.96 -12.59
C GLY A 2 -0.97 -4.93 -12.10
N VAL A 3 -1.14 -4.40 -10.87
CA VAL A 3 -0.23 -3.35 -10.37
C VAL A 3 1.22 -3.83 -10.27
N LYS A 4 1.41 -5.14 -10.09
CA LYS A 4 2.72 -5.81 -10.09
C LYS A 4 3.49 -5.57 -11.39
N GLU A 5 2.83 -5.63 -12.54
CA GLU A 5 3.46 -5.38 -13.84
C GLU A 5 3.85 -3.91 -14.00
N ILE A 6 3.05 -3.00 -13.44
CA ILE A 6 3.32 -1.56 -13.46
C ILE A 6 4.56 -1.26 -12.61
N ILE A 7 4.60 -1.74 -11.37
CA ILE A 7 5.73 -1.50 -10.43
C ILE A 7 7.05 -2.01 -11.02
N ARG A 8 7.04 -3.17 -11.70
CA ARG A 8 8.24 -3.75 -12.33
C ARG A 8 8.88 -2.89 -13.42
N ARG A 9 8.18 -1.87 -13.94
CA ARG A 9 8.71 -0.95 -14.96
C ARG A 9 9.55 0.18 -14.36
N TYR A 10 9.51 0.35 -13.05
CA TYR A 10 10.22 1.41 -12.35
C TYR A 10 11.42 0.86 -11.60
N ASP A 11 12.40 1.71 -11.36
CA ASP A 11 13.50 1.45 -10.45
C ASP A 11 13.20 1.99 -9.03
N LYS A 12 13.89 1.45 -8.02
CA LYS A 12 13.79 1.92 -6.62
C LYS A 12 14.12 3.40 -6.47
N SER A 13 15.05 3.92 -7.27
CA SER A 13 15.42 5.35 -7.31
C SER A 13 14.30 6.26 -7.84
N GLN A 14 13.33 5.70 -8.58
CA GLN A 14 12.20 6.41 -9.14
C GLN A 14 11.02 6.52 -8.15
N VAL A 15 11.22 6.25 -6.86
CA VAL A 15 10.18 6.43 -5.84
C VAL A 15 10.31 7.79 -5.17
N LYS A 16 9.25 8.60 -5.26
CA LYS A 16 9.18 9.92 -4.62
C LYS A 16 8.10 9.94 -3.55
N PHE A 17 8.43 10.49 -2.39
CA PHE A 17 7.48 10.66 -1.30
C PHE A 17 6.92 12.08 -1.31
N THR A 18 5.60 12.20 -1.13
CA THR A 18 5.00 13.51 -0.84
C THR A 18 5.36 13.96 0.57
N LYS A 19 5.32 15.27 0.85
CA LYS A 19 5.52 15.82 2.21
C LYS A 19 4.62 15.13 3.25
N HIS A 20 3.37 14.81 2.86
CA HIS A 20 2.45 14.10 3.74
C HIS A 20 2.94 12.68 4.07
N ALA A 21 3.40 11.93 3.07
CA ALA A 21 3.97 10.61 3.28
C ALA A 21 5.25 10.66 4.13
N GLU A 22 6.10 11.66 3.94
CA GLU A 22 7.32 11.86 4.76
C GLU A 22 6.97 12.10 6.23
N ILE A 23 5.99 12.94 6.53
CA ILE A 23 5.52 13.15 7.91
C ILE A 23 5.01 11.83 8.50
N ARG A 24 4.25 11.04 7.72
CA ARG A 24 3.75 9.73 8.17
C ARG A 24 4.85 8.71 8.42
N LEU A 25 5.92 8.70 7.60
CA LEU A 25 7.10 7.86 7.82
C LEU A 25 7.72 8.14 9.19
N THR A 26 8.01 9.41 9.46
CA THR A 26 8.65 9.85 10.71
C THR A 26 7.77 9.51 11.92
N GLN A 27 6.46 9.79 11.85
CA GLN A 27 5.51 9.45 12.92
C GLN A 27 5.41 7.95 13.22
N ARG A 28 5.74 7.10 12.26
CA ARG A 28 5.66 5.63 12.38
C ARG A 28 7.01 4.97 12.61
N GLY A 29 8.10 5.74 12.57
CA GLY A 29 9.46 5.21 12.71
C GLY A 29 9.91 4.37 11.51
N PHE A 30 9.36 4.61 10.32
CA PHE A 30 9.81 3.93 9.09
C PHE A 30 10.81 4.78 8.31
N SER A 31 11.85 4.16 7.76
CA SER A 31 12.74 4.80 6.79
C SER A 31 12.11 4.78 5.39
N LYS A 32 12.50 5.75 4.54
CA LYS A 32 12.12 5.76 3.12
C LYS A 32 12.55 4.47 2.43
N GLU A 33 13.78 4.04 2.68
CA GLU A 33 14.37 2.83 2.11
C GLU A 33 13.58 1.58 2.47
N PHE A 34 13.11 1.46 3.72
CA PHE A 34 12.25 0.36 4.14
C PHE A 34 10.96 0.31 3.29
N VAL A 35 10.29 1.45 3.11
CA VAL A 35 9.04 1.49 2.34
C VAL A 35 9.27 1.24 0.86
N ILE A 36 10.38 1.73 0.30
CA ILE A 36 10.78 1.39 -1.08
C ILE A 36 10.99 -0.12 -1.21
N ASN A 37 11.76 -0.73 -0.31
CA ASN A 37 11.99 -2.18 -0.35
C ASN A 37 10.69 -2.97 -0.25
N VAL A 38 9.76 -2.56 0.63
CA VAL A 38 8.44 -3.19 0.75
C VAL A 38 7.60 -3.00 -0.53
N LEU A 39 7.62 -1.80 -1.13
CA LEU A 39 6.87 -1.51 -2.36
C LEU A 39 7.31 -2.41 -3.53
N PHE A 40 8.58 -2.78 -3.58
CA PHE A 40 9.13 -3.68 -4.60
C PHE A 40 9.08 -5.17 -4.21
N ASP A 41 8.70 -5.50 -2.98
CA ASP A 41 8.54 -6.87 -2.49
C ASP A 41 7.14 -7.40 -2.84
N LEU A 42 6.95 -7.73 -4.11
CA LEU A 42 5.65 -8.10 -4.70
C LEU A 42 5.08 -9.41 -4.17
N ASP A 43 5.89 -10.24 -3.51
CA ASP A 43 5.45 -11.46 -2.82
C ASP A 43 4.67 -11.15 -1.54
N LYS A 44 4.94 -10.01 -0.91
CA LYS A 44 4.22 -9.54 0.27
C LYS A 44 2.95 -8.76 -0.06
N LEU A 45 2.71 -8.41 -1.33
CA LEU A 45 1.51 -7.71 -1.76
C LEU A 45 0.29 -8.65 -1.67
N VAL A 46 -0.60 -8.35 -0.73
CA VAL A 46 -1.81 -9.16 -0.48
C VAL A 46 -3.06 -8.53 -1.08
N PHE A 47 -3.06 -7.24 -1.40
CA PHE A 47 -4.22 -6.59 -1.99
C PHE A 47 -3.83 -5.33 -2.76
N GLU A 48 -4.52 -5.10 -3.87
CA GLU A 48 -4.45 -3.90 -4.67
C GLU A 48 -5.86 -3.41 -5.01
N GLU A 49 -6.07 -2.11 -4.95
CA GLU A 49 -7.31 -1.44 -5.35
C GLU A 49 -6.97 -0.15 -6.07
N PHE A 50 -7.53 0.03 -7.27
CA PHE A 50 -7.45 1.29 -7.99
C PHE A 50 -8.67 2.15 -7.65
N GLN A 51 -8.43 3.36 -7.15
CA GLN A 51 -9.47 4.34 -6.87
C GLN A 51 -9.50 5.35 -8.02
N GLU A 52 -10.43 5.13 -8.95
CA GLU A 52 -10.52 5.88 -10.21
C GLU A 52 -10.70 7.40 -9.98
N GLU A 53 -11.58 7.78 -9.05
CA GLU A 53 -11.87 9.18 -8.72
C GLU A 53 -10.62 9.98 -8.33
N ARG A 54 -9.67 9.31 -7.66
CA ARG A 54 -8.44 9.92 -7.15
C ARG A 54 -7.22 9.57 -7.99
N LYS A 55 -7.35 8.67 -8.98
CA LYS A 55 -6.25 8.09 -9.76
C LYS A 55 -5.11 7.56 -8.88
N VAL A 56 -5.46 6.89 -7.77
CA VAL A 56 -4.48 6.29 -6.84
C VAL A 56 -4.65 4.79 -6.74
N TYR A 57 -3.55 4.10 -6.50
CA TYR A 57 -3.51 2.70 -6.13
C TYR A 57 -3.30 2.56 -4.63
N LYS A 58 -4.16 1.76 -4.00
CA LYS A 58 -4.03 1.36 -2.62
C LYS A 58 -3.45 -0.04 -2.57
N LEU A 59 -2.23 -0.14 -2.06
CA LEU A 59 -1.46 -1.38 -1.99
C LEU A 59 -1.36 -1.82 -0.54
N VAL A 60 -1.65 -3.08 -0.26
CA VAL A 60 -1.56 -3.64 1.09
C VAL A 60 -0.49 -4.72 1.10
N TYR A 61 0.52 -4.51 1.93
CA TYR A 61 1.65 -5.41 2.11
C TYR A 61 1.57 -6.09 3.48
N ASN A 62 1.78 -7.40 3.49
CA ASN A 62 1.91 -8.16 4.73
C ASN A 62 3.32 -7.97 5.30
N LEU A 63 3.46 -7.18 6.37
CA LEU A 63 4.76 -6.96 7.03
C LEU A 63 5.02 -8.00 8.13
N SER A 64 3.99 -8.40 8.87
CA SER A 64 4.11 -9.30 10.00
C SER A 64 2.75 -9.91 10.36
N ARG A 65 2.76 -10.99 11.17
CA ARG A 65 1.53 -11.60 11.72
C ARG A 65 0.63 -10.62 12.49
N LYS A 66 1.12 -9.44 12.88
CA LYS A 66 0.36 -8.47 13.69
C LYS A 66 -0.17 -7.27 12.87
N TYR A 67 0.46 -6.91 11.75
CA TYR A 67 0.18 -5.65 11.04
C TYR A 67 0.47 -5.76 9.54
N ASN A 68 -0.44 -5.22 8.72
CA ASN A 68 -0.17 -4.92 7.31
C ASN A 68 0.21 -3.44 7.15
N LEU A 69 1.03 -3.14 6.15
CA LEU A 69 1.31 -1.79 5.69
C LEU A 69 0.46 -1.47 4.48
N VAL A 70 -0.28 -0.37 4.54
CA VAL A 70 -0.95 0.20 3.39
C VAL A 70 -0.09 1.30 2.82
N ILE A 71 0.21 1.21 1.52
CA ILE A 71 0.92 2.22 0.76
C ILE A 71 -0.02 2.71 -0.34
N VAL A 72 -0.30 4.01 -0.34
CA VAL A 72 -1.10 4.65 -1.40
C VAL A 72 -0.15 5.32 -2.37
N VAL A 73 -0.21 4.92 -3.64
CA VAL A 73 0.69 5.38 -4.69
C VAL A 73 -0.05 5.91 -5.90
N THR A 74 0.58 6.82 -6.63
CA THR A 74 0.20 7.21 -7.99
C THR A 74 1.36 6.90 -8.91
N PHE A 75 1.06 6.34 -10.08
CA PHE A 75 2.06 6.10 -11.11
C PHE A 75 2.09 7.29 -12.06
N GLU A 76 3.23 8.00 -12.09
CA GLU A 76 3.51 9.02 -13.09
C GLU A 76 4.48 8.44 -14.13
N LYS A 77 4.68 9.12 -15.27
CA LYS A 77 5.46 8.58 -16.39
C LYS A 77 6.87 8.12 -15.99
N ASP A 78 7.53 8.88 -15.12
CA ASP A 78 8.95 8.67 -14.77
C ASP A 78 9.18 8.30 -13.29
N PHE A 79 8.13 8.25 -12.46
CA PHE A 79 8.27 7.94 -11.04
C PHE A 79 6.99 7.40 -10.40
N ILE A 80 7.18 6.65 -9.31
CA ILE A 80 6.10 6.23 -8.41
C ILE A 80 6.01 7.27 -7.29
N LYS A 81 4.85 7.89 -7.14
CA LYS A 81 4.58 8.89 -6.11
C LYS A 81 3.88 8.24 -4.92
N VAL A 82 4.53 8.19 -3.77
CA VAL A 82 3.93 7.73 -2.52
C VAL A 82 3.15 8.89 -1.89
N VAL A 83 1.83 8.78 -1.94
CA VAL A 83 0.89 9.79 -1.44
C VAL A 83 0.74 9.70 0.07
N THR A 84 0.54 8.50 0.60
CA THR A 84 0.43 8.27 2.04
C THR A 84 0.71 6.82 2.39
N LEU A 85 0.95 6.55 3.67
CA LEU A 85 1.13 5.21 4.21
C LEU A 85 0.62 5.12 5.65
N TYR A 86 0.11 3.95 6.00
CA TYR A 86 -0.37 3.67 7.34
C TYR A 86 -0.44 2.17 7.61
N CYS A 87 -0.32 1.77 8.88
CA CYS A 87 -0.52 0.38 9.27
C CYS A 87 -2.01 0.08 9.49
N THR A 88 -2.45 -1.11 9.09
CA THR A 88 -3.79 -1.59 9.45
C THR A 88 -3.87 -1.91 10.94
N SER A 89 -5.07 -1.77 11.51
CA SER A 89 -5.31 -2.16 12.90
C SER A 89 -5.47 -3.68 13.03
N LYS A 90 -5.11 -4.24 14.19
CA LYS A 90 -5.27 -5.68 14.50
C LYS A 90 -6.70 -6.20 14.27
N LYS A 91 -7.72 -5.34 14.43
CA LYS A 91 -9.12 -5.71 14.22
C LYS A 91 -9.40 -6.01 12.74
N ILE A 92 -8.91 -5.16 11.85
CA ILE A 92 -9.05 -5.37 10.40
C ILE A 92 -8.24 -6.60 9.98
N GLN A 93 -7.05 -6.79 10.53
CA GLN A 93 -6.23 -7.98 10.28
C GLN A 93 -6.96 -9.29 10.64
N LYS A 94 -7.53 -9.38 11.84
CA LYS A 94 -8.29 -10.56 12.29
C LYS A 94 -9.46 -10.89 11.37
N ILE A 95 -10.09 -9.88 10.77
CA ILE A 95 -11.18 -10.11 9.81
C ILE A 95 -10.64 -10.63 8.49
N ILE A 96 -9.49 -10.13 8.03
CA ILE A 96 -8.82 -10.64 6.83
C ILE A 96 -8.37 -12.10 7.03
N ASP A 97 -7.78 -12.42 8.18
CA ASP A 97 -7.29 -13.76 8.50
C ASP A 97 -8.43 -14.77 8.72
N LYS A 98 -9.53 -14.39 9.40
CA LYS A 98 -10.67 -15.29 9.67
C LYS A 98 -11.45 -15.67 8.42
N SER A 99 -11.32 -14.90 7.35
CA SER A 99 -12.18 -15.03 6.18
C SER A 99 -11.51 -15.73 5.00
N GLY A 100 -10.43 -16.46 5.25
CA GLY A 100 -9.80 -17.31 4.24
C GLY A 100 -9.13 -16.54 3.10
N GLY A 101 -8.82 -15.26 3.31
CA GLY A 101 -8.14 -14.43 2.33
C GLY A 101 -9.04 -13.86 1.22
N PHE A 102 -8.68 -12.64 0.81
CA PHE A 102 -9.13 -11.92 -0.39
C PHE A 102 -10.56 -11.36 -0.48
N HIS A 103 -11.64 -12.07 -0.11
CA HIS A 103 -12.98 -11.54 -0.40
C HIS A 103 -13.47 -10.40 0.50
N ILE A 104 -12.96 -10.27 1.72
CA ILE A 104 -13.47 -9.27 2.67
C ILE A 104 -12.79 -7.90 2.56
N ILE A 105 -11.59 -7.83 1.97
CA ILE A 105 -10.93 -6.54 1.75
C ILE A 105 -11.80 -5.65 0.86
N ARG A 106 -12.48 -6.22 -0.15
CA ARG A 106 -13.51 -5.54 -0.94
C ARG A 106 -14.61 -4.96 -0.05
N LYS A 107 -15.22 -5.73 0.85
CA LYS A 107 -16.43 -5.29 1.56
C LYS A 107 -16.17 -4.24 2.66
N ILE A 108 -15.04 -4.33 3.37
CA ILE A 108 -14.77 -3.47 4.55
C ILE A 108 -14.10 -2.14 4.19
N LEU A 109 -13.29 -2.10 3.12
CA LEU A 109 -12.72 -0.85 2.66
C LEU A 109 -13.71 -0.01 1.85
N ILE A 110 -14.63 -0.64 1.12
CA ILE A 110 -15.68 0.06 0.36
C ILE A 110 -16.70 0.72 1.32
N THR A 111 -17.07 0.07 2.44
CA THR A 111 -18.11 0.55 3.35
C THR A 111 -17.71 1.70 4.29
N LYS A 112 -16.45 2.14 4.30
CA LYS A 112 -16.02 3.33 5.06
C LYS A 112 -15.92 4.61 4.22
N THR A 113 -16.33 4.55 2.96
CA THR A 113 -16.28 5.66 2.00
C THR A 113 -17.66 6.21 1.65
N THR A 114 -18.69 5.83 2.40
CA THR A 114 -20.06 6.39 2.29
C THR A 114 -20.37 7.22 3.53
#